data_AF-A0A7K8Z5J7-F1
#
_entry.id   AF-A0A7K8Z5J7-F1
#
_cell.length_a   1.000
_cell.length_b   1.000
_cell.length_c   1.000
_cell.angle_alpha   90.00
_cell.angle_beta   90.00
_cell.angle_gamma   90.00
#
_symmetry.space_group_name_H-M   'P 1'
#
loop_
_entity.id
_entity.type
_entity.pdbx_description
1 polymer ?
#
loop_
_entity_poly.entity_id
_entity_poly.type
_entity_poly.pdbx_seq_one_letter_code
_entity_poly.pdbx_strand_id
1 'polypeptide(L)'
;AVLVVLVVLGALPAAGEELSGVFQWMLKLECHFINGSGRVRLVERFIYNRQQLVHFDSDLGHFVGDTPFGEIQARHWNSQPQLLEEGQVQVDTFCRHNYEGVTPFGVNRRGE
;
A
#
# COMPACT_ATOMS: atom_id res chain seq x y z
N ALA A 1 45.30 -10.64 36.71
CA ALA A 1 45.68 -9.28 36.27
C ALA A 1 46.82 -9.46 35.27
N VAL A 2 46.73 -9.10 34.00
CA VAL A 2 46.05 -7.95 33.37
C VAL A 2 45.46 -8.38 32.02
N LEU A 3 44.21 -7.99 31.79
CA LEU A 3 43.54 -7.95 30.49
C LEU A 3 44.31 -7.03 29.54
N VAL A 4 44.71 -7.51 28.37
CA VAL A 4 44.77 -6.65 27.17
C VAL A 4 44.26 -7.45 25.98
N VAL A 5 42.97 -7.28 25.73
CA VAL A 5 42.32 -7.60 24.46
C VAL A 5 42.84 -6.58 23.45
N LEU A 6 43.64 -7.02 22.49
CA LEU A 6 43.85 -6.30 21.23
C LEU A 6 43.33 -7.18 20.10
N VAL A 7 42.00 -7.33 20.04
CA VAL A 7 41.31 -7.60 18.77
C VAL A 7 41.37 -6.30 17.97
N VAL A 8 42.56 -5.99 17.45
CA VAL A 8 42.78 -4.90 16.50
C VAL A 8 42.89 -5.53 15.13
N LEU A 9 41.75 -5.93 14.60
CA LEU A 9 41.44 -5.80 13.19
C LEU A 9 39.97 -5.39 13.12
N GLY A 10 39.69 -4.20 13.68
CA GLY A 10 38.57 -3.38 13.26
C GLY A 10 38.79 -2.96 11.82
N ALA A 11 38.61 -3.88 10.88
CA ALA A 11 38.18 -3.49 9.56
C ALA A 11 36.74 -3.00 9.74
N LEU A 12 36.58 -1.68 9.88
CA LEU A 12 35.35 -1.06 9.39
C LEU A 12 35.20 -1.59 7.95
N PRO A 13 34.02 -2.11 7.55
CA PRO A 13 33.78 -2.35 6.14
C PRO A 13 34.21 -1.06 5.43
N ALA A 14 35.10 -1.20 4.45
CA ALA A 14 35.66 -0.06 3.75
C ALA A 14 34.48 0.86 3.40
N ALA A 15 34.52 2.11 3.88
CA ALA A 15 33.58 3.13 3.48
C ALA A 15 33.75 3.29 1.95
N GLY A 16 32.96 2.55 1.18
CA GLY A 16 33.21 2.30 -0.24
C GLY A 16 32.74 0.93 -0.77
N GLU A 17 32.43 -0.06 0.09
CA GLU A 17 31.57 -1.16 -0.35
C GLU A 17 30.13 -0.63 -0.32
N GLU A 18 29.64 -0.28 -1.52
CA GLU A 18 28.33 0.32 -1.74
C GLU A 18 27.25 -0.56 -1.11
N LEU A 19 26.74 -0.17 0.05
CA LEU A 19 25.51 -0.72 0.63
C LEU A 19 24.35 -0.29 -0.28
N SER A 20 24.26 -0.92 -1.45
CA SER A 20 23.20 -0.67 -2.40
C SER A 20 21.93 -1.30 -1.84
N GLY A 21 21.03 -0.44 -1.35
CA GLY A 21 19.74 -0.81 -0.80
C GLY A 21 18.63 -0.19 -1.63
N VAL A 22 17.55 -0.94 -1.84
CA VAL A 22 16.32 -0.42 -2.45
C VAL A 22 15.29 -0.24 -1.36
N PHE A 23 14.81 1.00 -1.22
CA PHE A 23 13.61 1.33 -0.48
C PHE A 23 12.50 1.58 -1.50
N GLN A 24 11.37 0.87 -1.37
CA GLN A 24 10.21 1.06 -2.23
C GLN A 24 8.96 1.20 -1.37
N TRP A 25 8.23 2.29 -1.56
CA TRP A 25 6.90 2.51 -1.00
C TRP A 25 5.90 2.57 -2.15
N MET A 26 4.82 1.81 -2.07
CA MET A 26 3.79 1.76 -3.10
C MET A 26 2.40 1.89 -2.48
N LEU A 27 1.58 2.68 -3.16
CA LEU A 27 0.14 2.72 -2.97
C LEU A 27 -0.52 2.06 -4.18
N LYS A 28 -1.40 1.10 -3.95
CA LYS A 28 -2.20 0.49 -5.01
C LYS A 28 -3.67 0.73 -4.75
N LEU A 29 -4.33 1.45 -5.67
CA LEU A 29 -5.77 1.68 -5.66
C LEU A 29 -6.41 0.77 -6.71
N GLU A 30 -7.19 -0.21 -6.27
CA GLU A 30 -7.83 -1.20 -7.12
C GLU A 30 -9.35 -1.01 -7.10
N CYS A 31 -9.94 -0.73 -8.27
CA CYS A 31 -11.37 -0.65 -8.45
C CYS A 31 -11.89 -1.92 -9.15
N HIS A 32 -12.59 -2.76 -8.41
CA HIS A 32 -13.20 -3.98 -8.93
C HIS A 32 -14.66 -3.73 -9.33
N PHE A 33 -14.93 -3.85 -10.63
CA PHE A 33 -16.27 -3.71 -11.22
C PHE A 33 -16.90 -5.10 -11.38
N ILE A 34 -17.79 -5.45 -10.46
CA ILE A 34 -18.43 -6.77 -10.39
C ILE A 34 -19.77 -6.69 -11.11
N ASN A 35 -19.97 -7.57 -12.11
CA ASN A 35 -21.13 -7.57 -12.99
C ASN A 35 -21.32 -6.20 -13.69
N GLY A 36 -20.26 -5.67 -14.29
CA GLY A 36 -20.23 -4.32 -14.84
C GLY A 36 -20.15 -3.27 -13.74
N SER A 37 -20.90 -2.18 -13.85
CA SER A 37 -20.94 -1.12 -12.84
C SER A 37 -21.97 -1.35 -11.72
N GLY A 38 -22.62 -2.51 -11.67
CA GLY A 38 -23.67 -2.80 -10.68
C GLY A 38 -23.14 -2.79 -9.23
N ARG A 39 -21.97 -3.38 -8.98
CA ARG A 39 -21.26 -3.32 -7.70
C ARG A 39 -19.79 -2.94 -7.93
N VAL A 40 -19.31 -1.94 -7.19
CA VAL A 40 -17.94 -1.46 -7.25
C VAL A 40 -17.30 -1.64 -5.89
N ARG A 41 -16.12 -2.25 -5.85
CA ARG A 41 -15.32 -2.41 -4.63
C ARG A 41 -13.97 -1.73 -4.82
N LEU A 42 -13.64 -0.82 -3.92
CA LEU A 42 -12.33 -0.18 -3.83
C LEU A 42 -11.48 -0.94 -2.81
N VAL A 43 -10.26 -1.28 -3.21
CA VAL A 43 -9.21 -1.76 -2.30
C VAL A 43 -7.99 -0.86 -2.42
N GLU A 44 -7.63 -0.19 -1.34
CA GLU A 44 -6.41 0.61 -1.24
C GLU A 44 -5.37 -0.18 -0.45
N ARG A 45 -4.17 -0.39 -1.02
CA ARG A 45 -3.11 -1.19 -0.41
C ARG A 45 -1.84 -0.35 -0.22
N PHE A 46 -1.34 -0.34 1.01
CA PHE A 46 -0.05 0.26 1.38
C PHE A 46 1.00 -0.84 1.44
N ILE A 47 1.99 -0.77 0.54
CA ILE A 47 2.96 -1.83 0.32
C ILE A 47 4.36 -1.28 0.53
N TYR A 48 5.11 -1.92 1.42
CA TYR A 48 6.53 -1.66 1.64
C TYR A 48 7.36 -2.75 0.99
N ASN A 49 8.21 -2.38 0.04
CA ASN A 49 8.92 -3.28 -0.86
C ASN A 49 7.95 -4.28 -1.53
N ARG A 50 7.90 -5.52 -1.04
CA ARG A 50 7.00 -6.58 -1.54
C ARG A 50 6.01 -7.06 -0.48
N GLN A 51 5.94 -6.37 0.67
CA GLN A 51 5.09 -6.70 1.79
C GLN A 51 3.95 -5.69 1.89
N GLN A 52 2.72 -6.16 1.73
CA GLN A 52 1.55 -5.35 2.05
C GLN A 52 1.48 -5.17 3.56
N LEU A 53 1.36 -3.93 4.01
CA LEU A 53 1.32 -3.58 5.42
C LEU A 53 -0.13 -3.41 5.89
N VAL A 54 -0.91 -2.59 5.18
CA VAL A 54 -2.30 -2.24 5.49
C VAL A 54 -3.09 -2.20 4.20
N HIS A 55 -4.37 -2.51 4.28
CA HIS A 55 -5.32 -2.17 3.23
C HIS A 55 -6.63 -1.58 3.77
N PHE A 56 -7.26 -0.70 3.00
CA PHE A 56 -8.67 -0.37 3.14
C PHE A 56 -9.47 -1.19 2.13
N ASP A 57 -10.61 -1.73 2.57
CA ASP A 57 -11.56 -2.40 1.70
C ASP A 57 -12.93 -1.75 1.86
N SER A 58 -13.50 -1.22 0.78
CA SER A 58 -14.80 -0.53 0.83
C SER A 58 -15.93 -1.44 1.31
N ASP A 59 -15.83 -2.75 1.07
CA ASP A 59 -16.81 -3.73 1.58
C ASP A 59 -16.74 -3.88 3.11
N LEU A 60 -15.57 -3.64 3.72
CA LEU A 60 -15.37 -3.65 5.18
C LEU A 60 -15.57 -2.26 5.81
N GLY A 61 -15.26 -1.21 5.04
CA GLY A 61 -15.34 0.18 5.43
C GLY A 61 -14.33 0.65 6.46
N HIS A 62 -13.23 -0.09 6.64
CA HIS A 62 -12.14 0.28 7.53
C HIS A 62 -10.80 -0.33 7.06
N PHE A 63 -9.71 0.19 7.63
CA PHE A 63 -8.37 -0.31 7.39
C PHE A 63 -8.11 -1.60 8.17
N VAL A 64 -7.44 -2.55 7.54
CA VAL A 64 -7.02 -3.82 8.10
C VAL A 64 -5.50 -3.91 8.01
N GLY A 65 -4.86 -4.25 9.13
CA GLY A 65 -3.42 -4.50 9.18
C GLY A 65 -3.10 -5.92 8.74
N ASP A 66 -2.27 -6.08 7.72
CA ASP A 66 -1.82 -7.37 7.20
C ASP A 66 -0.50 -7.86 7.84
N THR A 67 0.09 -7.01 8.68
CA THR A 67 1.35 -7.25 9.40
C THR A 67 1.28 -6.62 10.80
N PRO A 68 2.15 -6.99 11.75
CA PRO A 68 2.16 -6.37 13.07
C PRO A 68 2.36 -4.85 13.04
N PHE A 69 3.23 -4.35 12.15
CA PHE A 69 3.37 -2.90 11.94
C PHE A 69 2.09 -2.31 11.32
N GLY A 70 1.52 -3.00 10.34
CA GLY A 70 0.27 -2.59 9.72
C GLY A 70 -0.91 -2.52 10.68
N GLU A 71 -1.03 -3.42 11.65
CA GLU A 71 -2.09 -3.37 12.67
C GLU A 71 -2.02 -2.08 13.50
N ILE A 72 -0.81 -1.60 13.81
CA ILE A 72 -0.61 -0.34 14.52
C ILE A 72 -1.13 0.82 13.67
N GLN A 73 -0.78 0.83 12.38
CA GLN A 73 -1.22 1.85 11.44
C GLN A 73 -2.75 1.81 11.23
N ALA A 74 -3.32 0.62 11.02
CA ALA A 74 -4.75 0.43 10.83
C ALA A 74 -5.55 0.91 12.05
N ARG A 75 -5.10 0.61 13.28
CA ARG A 75 -5.74 1.14 14.50
C ARG A 75 -5.73 2.67 14.53
N HIS A 76 -4.60 3.28 14.18
CA HIS A 76 -4.48 4.74 14.16
C HIS A 76 -5.38 5.38 13.09
N TRP A 77 -5.44 4.81 11.88
CA TRP A 77 -6.28 5.34 10.81
C TRP A 77 -7.77 5.10 11.05
N ASN A 78 -8.15 3.95 11.62
CA ASN A 78 -9.54 3.67 11.98
C ASN A 78 -10.07 4.57 13.10
N SER A 79 -9.20 5.19 13.89
CA SER A 79 -9.60 6.21 14.87
C SER A 79 -9.91 7.58 14.27
N GLN A 80 -9.71 7.77 12.95
CA GLN A 80 -9.92 9.02 12.24
C GLN A 80 -11.13 8.90 11.30
N PRO A 81 -12.32 9.39 11.69
CA PRO A 81 -13.53 9.25 10.88
C PRO A 81 -13.42 9.81 9.47
N GLN A 82 -12.65 10.89 9.30
CA GLN A 82 -12.42 11.54 8.00
C GLN A 82 -11.79 10.56 7.00
N LEU A 83 -10.82 9.74 7.41
CA LEU A 83 -10.18 8.76 6.51
C LEU A 83 -11.14 7.63 6.10
N LEU A 84 -12.04 7.22 7.01
CA LEU A 84 -13.04 6.19 6.72
C LEU A 84 -14.12 6.72 5.77
N GLU A 85 -14.58 7.94 5.99
CA GLU A 85 -15.53 8.63 5.11
C GLU A 85 -14.92 8.86 3.72
N GLU A 86 -13.69 9.35 3.64
CA GLU A 86 -12.96 9.53 2.38
C GLU A 86 -12.84 8.21 1.61
N GLY A 87 -12.44 7.11 2.28
CA GLY A 87 -12.34 5.79 1.65
C GLY A 87 -13.67 5.30 1.08
N GLN A 88 -14.79 5.56 1.75
CA GLN A 88 -16.13 5.21 1.26
C GLN A 88 -16.53 6.06 0.05
N VAL A 89 -16.31 7.37 0.11
CA VAL A 89 -16.68 8.31 -0.96
C VAL A 89 -15.87 8.06 -2.24
N GLN A 90 -14.63 7.57 -2.12
CA GLN A 90 -13.77 7.24 -3.26
C GLN A 90 -14.33 6.14 -4.17
N VAL A 91 -15.24 5.28 -3.70
CA VAL A 91 -15.91 4.29 -4.57
C VAL A 91 -16.65 5.00 -5.71
N ASP A 92 -17.33 6.11 -5.43
CA ASP A 92 -18.07 6.84 -6.45
C ASP A 92 -17.21 7.93 -7.10
N THR A 93 -16.49 8.73 -6.31
CA THR A 93 -15.73 9.88 -6.82
C THR A 93 -14.48 9.51 -7.59
N PHE A 94 -13.86 8.37 -7.26
CA PHE A 94 -12.69 7.86 -7.96
C PHE A 94 -13.06 6.69 -8.87
N CYS A 95 -13.57 5.57 -8.33
CA CYS A 95 -13.75 4.38 -9.17
C CYS A 95 -14.80 4.57 -10.26
N ARG A 96 -16.05 4.92 -9.92
CA ARG A 96 -17.10 5.08 -10.95
C ARG A 96 -16.77 6.20 -11.94
N HIS A 97 -16.33 7.34 -11.43
CA HIS A 97 -15.93 8.47 -12.27
C HIS A 97 -14.87 8.07 -13.31
N ASN A 98 -13.80 7.40 -12.88
CA ASN A 98 -12.76 6.95 -13.81
C ASN A 98 -13.25 5.84 -14.74
N TYR A 99 -14.11 4.93 -14.28
CA TYR A 99 -14.65 3.89 -15.14
C TYR A 99 -15.47 4.48 -16.28
N GLU A 100 -16.32 5.47 -16.01
CA GLU A 100 -17.07 6.18 -17.05
C GLU A 100 -16.13 6.86 -18.04
N GLY A 101 -15.09 7.53 -17.55
CA GLY A 101 -14.07 8.18 -18.37
C GLY A 101 -13.28 7.20 -19.25
N VAL A 102 -12.88 6.04 -18.69
CA VAL A 102 -12.02 5.05 -19.36
C VAL A 102 -12.82 4.07 -20.24
N THR A 103 -14.12 3.91 -19.99
CA THR A 103 -14.95 2.92 -20.70
C THR A 103 -14.85 3.00 -22.23
N PRO A 104 -14.91 4.18 -22.89
CA PRO A 104 -14.90 4.26 -24.34
C PRO A 104 -13.63 3.71 -25.01
N PHE A 105 -12.48 3.82 -24.35
CA PHE A 105 -11.17 3.50 -24.92
C PHE A 105 -10.40 2.40 -24.19
N GLY A 106 -10.88 1.95 -23.04
CA GLY A 106 -10.35 0.81 -22.29
C GLY A 106 -11.30 -0.39 -22.36
N VAL A 107 -12.45 -0.28 -21.69
CA VAL A 107 -13.41 -1.39 -21.54
C VAL A 107 -14.05 -1.77 -22.87
N ASN A 108 -14.52 -0.79 -23.64
CA ASN A 108 -15.15 -0.99 -24.94
C ASN A 108 -14.13 -1.04 -26.09
N ARG A 109 -12.83 -1.04 -25.79
CA ARG A 109 -11.79 -1.10 -26.81
C ARG A 109 -11.84 -2.48 -27.47
N ARG A 110 -12.38 -2.53 -28.68
CA ARG A 110 -12.18 -3.68 -29.56
C ARG A 110 -10.74 -3.63 -30.05
N GLY A 111 -9.96 -4.65 -29.71
CA GLY A 111 -8.59 -4.79 -30.22
C GLY A 111 -8.62 -4.84 -31.76
N GLU A 112 -7.60 -4.26 -32.38
CA GLU A 112 -7.23 -4.57 -33.76
C GLU A 112 -6.75 -6.02 -33.87
#